data_AF-A0A2V7BDQ0-F1
#
_entry.id   AF-A0A2V7BDQ0-F1
#
_cell.length_a   1.000
_cell.length_b   1.000
_cell.length_c   1.000
_cell.angle_alpha   90.00
_cell.angle_beta   90.00
_cell.angle_gamma   90.00
#
_symmetry.space_group_name_H-M   'P 1'
#
loop_
_entity.id
_entity.type
_entity.pdbx_description
1 polymer ?
#
loop_
_entity_poly.entity_id
_entity_poly.type
_entity_poly.pdbx_seq_one_letter_code
_entity_poly.pdbx_strand_id
1 'polypeptide(L)' 'MAVMTVADTGAYAGTMFLETGDKHFEGAIVVVDPGRVRYQGTLGNGTVRLEQRGDGQVLRFVQDGGGGGASFSRRP' A
#
# COMPACT_ATOMS: atom_id res chain seq x y z
N MET A 1 9.42 -9.94 2.68
CA MET A 1 9.70 -8.48 2.56
C MET A 1 8.95 -7.94 1.34
N ALA A 2 8.64 -6.65 1.23
CA ALA A 2 8.06 -6.11 0.01
C ALA A 2 8.65 -4.74 -0.34
N VAL A 3 8.70 -4.42 -1.63
CA VAL A 3 9.02 -3.08 -2.14
C VAL A 3 7.91 -2.64 -3.08
N MET A 4 7.62 -1.35 -3.07
CA MET A 4 6.58 -0.74 -3.87
C MET A 4 7.04 0.63 -4.35
N THR A 5 6.70 0.96 -5.58
CA THR A 5 6.82 2.30 -6.15
C THR A 5 5.42 2.84 -6.37
N VAL A 6 5.21 4.12 -6.03
CA VAL A 6 3.96 4.84 -6.27
C VAL A 6 4.29 5.99 -7.21
N ALA A 7 3.60 6.07 -8.33
CA ALA A 7 3.68 7.19 -9.27
C ALA A 7 2.87 8.38 -8.76
N ASP A 8 3.12 9.57 -9.32
CA ASP A 8 2.38 10.79 -8.95
C ASP A 8 0.88 10.73 -9.26
N THR A 9 0.48 9.81 -10.16
CA THR A 9 -0.92 9.51 -10.48
C THR A 9 -1.62 8.65 -9.42
N GLY A 10 -0.88 8.16 -8.41
CA GLY A 10 -1.37 7.22 -7.41
C GLY A 10 -1.33 5.75 -7.86
N ALA A 11 -0.99 5.46 -9.11
CA ALA A 11 -0.72 4.11 -9.55
C ALA A 11 0.49 3.53 -8.81
N TYR A 12 0.42 2.28 -8.38
CA TYR A 12 1.51 1.60 -7.70
C TYR A 12 1.75 0.20 -8.25
N ALA A 13 3.01 -0.21 -8.17
CA ALA A 13 3.46 -1.57 -8.48
C ALA A 13 4.53 -1.98 -7.47
N GLY A 14 4.59 -3.28 -7.16
CA GLY A 14 5.53 -3.80 -6.18
C GLY A 14 5.75 -5.30 -6.29
N THR A 15 6.74 -5.76 -5.54
CA THR A 15 7.09 -7.18 -5.44
C THR A 15 7.17 -7.57 -3.97
N MET A 16 6.47 -8.65 -3.61
CA MET A 16 6.62 -9.33 -2.33
C MET A 16 7.63 -10.46 -2.49
N PHE A 17 8.69 -10.43 -1.69
CA PHE A 17 9.68 -11.49 -1.58
C PHE A 17 9.21 -12.48 -0.51
N LEU A 18 8.74 -13.65 -0.95
CA LEU A 18 8.24 -14.76 -0.13
C LEU A 18 9.17 -15.98 -0.29
N GLU A 19 9.12 -16.91 0.66
CA GLU A 19 9.92 -18.15 0.58
C GLU A 19 9.53 -19.02 -0.62
N THR A 20 8.26 -18.98 -1.03
CA THR A 20 7.73 -19.72 -2.17
C THR A 20 7.98 -19.04 -3.52
N GLY A 21 8.70 -17.92 -3.51
CA GLY A 21 9.01 -17.12 -4.68
C GLY A 21 8.39 -15.73 -4.65
N ASP A 22 8.89 -14.88 -5.54
CA ASP A 22 8.46 -13.50 -5.63
C ASP A 22 7.04 -13.39 -6.20
N LYS A 23 6.22 -12.54 -5.58
CA LYS A 23 4.85 -12.28 -6.00
C LYS A 23 4.68 -10.82 -6.35
N HIS A 24 4.39 -10.55 -7.62
CA HIS A 24 4.08 -9.21 -8.11
C HIS A 24 2.69 -8.75 -7.66
N PHE A 25 2.54 -7.45 -7.44
CA PHE A 25 1.27 -6.82 -7.16
C PHE A 25 1.23 -5.38 -7.69
N GLU A 26 0.04 -4.93 -8.03
CA GLU A 26 -0.19 -3.60 -8.60
C GLU A 26 -1.58 -3.09 -8.24
N GLY A 27 -1.79 -1.79 -8.44
CA GLY A 27 -3.06 -1.14 -8.16
C GLY A 27 -2.98 0.38 -8.25
N ALA A 28 -3.99 1.04 -7.68
CA ALA A 28 -4.05 2.49 -7.60
C ALA A 28 -4.52 2.93 -6.21
N ILE A 29 -3.91 4.00 -5.71
CA ILE A 29 -4.39 4.79 -4.58
C ILE A 29 -5.32 5.87 -5.12
N VAL A 30 -6.54 5.93 -4.62
CA VAL A 30 -7.59 6.84 -5.09
C VAL A 30 -8.13 7.65 -3.94
N VAL A 31 -8.22 8.96 -4.10
CA VAL A 31 -8.93 9.85 -3.18
C VAL A 31 -10.40 9.86 -3.57
N VAL A 32 -11.27 9.39 -2.68
CA VAL A 32 -12.73 9.34 -2.92
C VAL A 32 -13.39 10.64 -2.49
N ASP A 33 -12.99 11.14 -1.32
CA ASP A 33 -13.36 12.44 -0.77
C ASP A 33 -12.24 12.93 0.17
N PRO A 34 -12.22 14.21 0.57
CA PRO A 34 -11.19 14.72 1.48
C PRO A 34 -11.11 13.91 2.78
N GLY A 35 -9.95 13.27 3.01
CA GLY A 35 -9.73 12.41 4.18
C GLY A 35 -10.11 10.94 3.98
N ARG A 36 -10.74 10.58 2.86
CA ARG A 36 -11.05 9.18 2.50
C ARG A 36 -10.23 8.73 1.30
N VAL A 37 -9.11 8.10 1.61
CA VAL A 37 -8.21 7.49 0.62
C VAL A 37 -8.42 5.98 0.58
N ARG A 38 -8.55 5.44 -0.62
CA ARG A 38 -8.72 4.01 -0.89
C ARG A 38 -7.57 3.49 -1.72
N TYR A 39 -7.41 2.17 -1.73
CA TYR A 39 -6.66 1.49 -2.78
C TYR A 39 -7.54 0.44 -3.46
N GLN A 40 -7.25 0.21 -4.73
CA GLN A 40 -7.76 -0.91 -5.51
C GLN A 40 -6.58 -1.63 -6.12
N GLY A 41 -6.45 -2.94 -5.93
CA GLY A 41 -5.29 -3.66 -6.42
C GLY A 41 -5.50 -5.16 -6.59
N THR A 42 -4.49 -5.81 -7.14
CA THR A 42 -4.54 -7.24 -7.51
C THR A 42 -4.63 -8.19 -6.31
N LEU A 43 -4.31 -7.70 -5.11
CA LEU A 43 -4.44 -8.44 -3.84
C LEU A 43 -5.67 -8.01 -3.03
N GLY A 44 -6.58 -7.31 -3.69
CA GLY A 44 -7.81 -6.79 -3.11
C GLY A 44 -7.75 -5.29 -2.85
N ASN A 45 -8.74 -4.86 -2.07
CA ASN A 45 -9.13 -3.47 -1.95
C ASN A 45 -9.18 -3.05 -0.48
N GLY A 46 -9.10 -1.75 -0.25
CA GLY A 46 -9.21 -1.23 1.11
C GLY A 46 -8.98 0.26 1.25
N THR A 47 -8.57 0.64 2.45
CA THR A 47 -8.22 2.02 2.79
C THR A 47 -6.72 2.20 2.90
N VAL A 48 -6.26 3.41 2.58
CA VAL A 48 -4.86 3.82 2.78
C VAL A 48 -4.84 4.93 3.81
N ARG A 49 -3.92 4.85 4.78
CA ARG A 49 -3.71 5.85 5.81
C ARG A 49 -2.24 6.24 5.87
N LEU A 50 -1.97 7.51 6.08
CA LEU A 50 -0.64 7.99 6.44
C LEU A 50 -0.55 8.05 7.96
N GLU A 51 0.35 7.26 8.54
CA GLU A 51 0.60 7.20 9.97
C GLU A 51 1.99 7.77 10.28
N GLN A 52 2.09 8.58 11.34
CA GLN A 52 3.38 9.03 11.86
C GLN A 52 3.95 7.95 12.79
N ARG A 53 5.22 7.59 12.60
CA ARG A 53 5.92 6.59 13.39
C ARG A 53 7.35 7.05 13.68
N GLY A 54 7.56 7.58 14.90
CA GLY A 54 8.80 8.27 15.24
C GLY A 54 9.01 9.48 14.35
N ASP A 55 10.21 9.65 13.80
CA ASP A 55 10.55 10.75 12.89
C ASP A 55 10.13 10.49 11.43
N GLY A 56 9.50 9.33 11.15
CA GLY A 56 9.15 8.88 9.81
C GLY A 56 7.65 8.77 9.56
N GLN A 57 7.28 8.76 8.28
CA GLN A 57 5.93 8.49 7.82
C GLN A 57 5.80 7.08 7.24
N VAL A 58 4.68 6.41 7.56
CA VAL A 58 4.35 5.08 7.07
C VAL A 58 3.02 5.14 6.33
N LEU A 59 3.00 4.61 5.12
CA LEU A 59 1.78 4.40 4.35
C LEU A 59 1.21 3.02 4.68
N ARG A 60 0.04 3.00 5.31
CA ARG A 60 -0.62 1.78 5.78
C ARG A 60 -1.84 1.44 4.91
N PHE A 61 -1.84 0.23 4.38
CA PHE A 61 -2.92 -0.37 3.61
C PHE A 61 -3.71 -1.31 4.52
N VAL A 62 -5.02 -1.11 4.62
CA VAL A 62 -5.93 -1.92 5.44
C VAL A 62 -7.03 -2.48 4.55
N GLN A 63 -7.07 -3.81 4.42
CA GLN A 63 -8.02 -4.50 3.55
C GLN A 63 -9.45 -4.48 4.14
N ASP A 64 -10.47 -4.29 3.29
CA ASP A 64 -11.86 -4.16 3.74
C ASP A 64 -12.41 -5.43 4.45
N GLY A 65 -11.87 -6.60 4.13
CA GLY A 65 -12.31 -7.90 4.66
C GLY A 65 -11.58 -8.38 5.92
N GLY A 66 -10.72 -7.55 6.52
CA GLY A 66 -9.97 -7.92 7.73
C GLY A 66 -8.82 -8.93 7.51
N GLY A 67 -8.54 -9.31 6.25
CA GLY A 67 -7.52 -10.29 5.86
C GLY A 67 -6.06 -9.83 6.03
N GLY A 68 -5.82 -8.72 6.73
CA GLY A 68 -4.50 -8.15 6.99
C GLY A 68 -4.28 -6.80 6.32
N GLY A 69 -3.04 -6.33 6.40
CA GLY A 69 -2.62 -5.04 5.86
C GLY A 69 -1.13 -5.02 5.58
N ALA A 70 -0.68 -3.96 4.90
CA ALA A 70 0.73 -3.75 4.58
C ALA A 70 1.15 -2.34 5.00
N SER A 71 2.39 -2.20 5.46
CA SER A 71 2.95 -0.92 5.87
C SER A 71 4.24 -0.67 5.11
N PHE A 72 4.34 0.48 4.47
CA PHE A 72 5.50 0.89 3.69
C PHE A 72 6.03 2.22 4.22
N SER A 73 7.31 2.26 4.56
CA SER A 73 8.04 3.51 4.77
C SER A 73 8.79 3.89 3.49
N ARG A 74 8.94 5.19 3.24
CA ARG A 74 9.91 5.63 2.23
C ARG A 74 11.31 5.19 2.67
N ARG A 75 12.11 4.73 1.72
CA ARG A 75 13.55 4.59 1.97
C ARG A 75 14.16 5.99 2.11
N PRO A 76 15.20 6.15 2.93
CA PRO A 76 15.97 7.40 3.00
C PRO A 76 16.49 7.82 1.62
#